data_AF-A0A7S3C0D6-F1
#
_entry.id   AF-A0A7S3C0D6-F1
#
_cell.length_a   1.000
_cell.length_b   1.000
_cell.length_c   1.000
_cell.angle_alpha   90.00
_cell.angle_beta   90.00
_cell.angle_gamma   90.00
#
_symmetry.space_group_name_H-M   'P 1'
#
loop_
_entity.id
_entity.type
_entity.pdbx_description
1 polymer ?
#
loop_
_entity_poly.entity_id
_entity_poly.type
_entity_poly.pdbx_seq_one_letter_code
_entity_poly.pdbx_strand_id
1 'polypeptide(L)'
;MAFQARSTPLLQRLTFAPALPGATDRVAVIVEPRSETSVVARTAYVMRNVCAFLNDAAEPCGRWAVQLFHGSGNREAIASYFSPDEFARVQCISLGVDNLRSSQEYSQLLTSHWFWGKVAAEVVLVFQEDTMLCGPSIEPYLKYDYVGAPWLPTERFVRGKSWLCDVGGNGGLSL
;
A
#
# COMPACT_ATOMS: atom_id res chain seq x y z
N MET A 1 -1.64 -4.49 -20.58
CA MET A 1 -2.71 -3.47 -20.54
C MET A 1 -2.44 -2.64 -19.28
N ALA A 2 -1.82 -1.46 -19.41
CA ALA A 2 -1.52 -0.63 -18.25
C ALA A 2 -2.81 0.05 -17.79
N PHE A 3 -3.20 -0.16 -16.53
CA PHE A 3 -4.29 0.60 -15.92
C PHE A 3 -3.84 2.07 -15.82
N GLN A 4 -4.33 2.88 -16.74
CA GLN A 4 -4.12 4.33 -16.71
C GLN A 4 -5.27 4.92 -15.91
N ALA A 5 -5.08 5.04 -14.59
CA ALA A 5 -6.00 5.78 -13.74
C ALA A 5 -6.03 7.24 -14.23
N ARG A 6 -6.94 7.57 -15.15
CA ARG A 6 -7.27 8.97 -15.41
C ARG A 6 -7.90 9.49 -14.13
N SER A 7 -7.30 10.52 -13.52
CA SER A 7 -7.82 11.18 -12.32
C SER A 7 -9.29 11.55 -12.56
N THR A 8 -10.19 10.74 -12.04
CA THR A 8 -11.61 11.02 -12.13
C THR A 8 -11.91 12.00 -11.00
N PRO A 9 -12.69 13.07 -11.22
CA PRO A 9 -13.07 14.03 -10.16
C PRO A 9 -13.70 13.37 -8.92
N LEU A 10 -14.17 12.13 -9.04
CA LEU A 10 -14.74 11.33 -7.97
C LEU A 10 -13.72 10.95 -6.88
N LEU A 11 -12.46 10.64 -7.20
CA LEU A 11 -11.51 10.22 -6.16
C LEU A 11 -10.86 11.37 -5.39
N GLN A 12 -10.91 12.59 -5.93
CA GLN A 12 -10.63 13.80 -5.16
C GLN A 12 -11.70 14.09 -4.09
N ARG A 13 -12.87 13.43 -4.17
CA ARG A 13 -13.95 13.56 -3.17
C ARG A 13 -13.87 12.51 -2.07
N LEU A 14 -13.00 11.50 -2.20
CA LEU A 14 -12.83 10.50 -1.16
C LEU A 14 -12.12 11.13 0.04
N THR A 15 -12.75 10.98 1.19
CA THR A 15 -12.19 11.40 2.47
C THR A 15 -10.90 10.65 2.74
N PHE A 16 -9.80 11.37 2.95
CA PHE A 16 -8.55 10.79 3.42
C PHE A 16 -8.39 11.10 4.91
N ALA A 17 -8.79 10.16 5.75
CA ALA A 17 -8.76 10.32 7.20
C ALA A 17 -8.14 9.09 7.88
N PRO A 18 -6.83 8.85 7.67
CA PRO A 18 -6.16 7.74 8.32
C PRO A 18 -6.12 7.95 9.84
N ALA A 19 -6.04 6.85 10.58
CA ALA A 19 -5.84 6.87 12.03
C ALA A 19 -4.56 7.66 12.38
N LEU A 20 -4.58 8.31 13.55
CA LEU A 20 -3.39 8.99 14.05
C LEU A 20 -2.26 7.98 14.29
N PRO A 21 -0.99 8.37 14.10
CA PRO A 21 0.15 7.53 14.48
C PRO A 21 0.02 7.00 15.91
N GLY A 22 0.11 5.67 16.08
CA GLY A 22 0.02 5.00 17.38
C GLY A 22 -1.41 4.86 17.95
N ALA A 23 -2.44 5.33 17.25
CA ALA A 23 -3.84 5.22 17.70
C ALA A 23 -4.52 3.90 17.32
N THR A 24 -3.80 2.99 16.65
CA THR A 24 -4.29 1.71 16.14
C THR A 24 -3.14 0.72 16.02
N ASP A 25 -3.47 -0.57 16.08
CA ASP A 25 -2.58 -1.72 15.84
C ASP A 25 -2.57 -2.15 14.36
N ARG A 26 -3.22 -1.38 13.48
CA ARG A 26 -3.38 -1.67 12.04
C ARG A 26 -2.79 -0.57 11.15
N VAL A 27 -1.95 -0.96 10.20
CA VAL A 27 -1.31 -0.02 9.26
C VAL A 27 -1.40 -0.52 7.82
N ALA A 28 -1.80 0.39 6.93
CA ALA A 28 -1.70 0.20 5.50
C ALA A 28 -0.39 0.83 5.00
N VAL A 29 0.49 0.02 4.43
CA VAL A 29 1.85 0.37 4.01
C VAL A 29 1.94 0.41 2.49
N ILE A 30 2.46 1.52 1.97
CA ILE A 30 2.87 1.63 0.57
C ILE A 30 4.35 1.99 0.48
N VAL A 31 5.07 1.28 -0.39
CA VAL A 31 6.47 1.53 -0.71
C VAL A 31 6.52 2.09 -2.12
N GLU A 32 6.81 3.38 -2.24
CA GLU A 32 6.92 4.05 -3.53
C GLU A 32 8.05 5.07 -3.51
N PRO A 33 9.22 4.75 -4.08
CA PRO A 33 10.32 5.71 -4.17
C PRO A 33 10.31 6.58 -5.41
N ARG A 34 9.63 6.16 -6.49
CA ARG A 34 9.66 6.83 -7.80
C ARG A 34 9.08 8.24 -7.74
N SER A 35 9.72 9.17 -8.45
CA SER A 35 9.38 10.59 -8.49
C SER A 35 8.70 11.02 -9.80
N GLU A 36 8.49 10.10 -10.73
CA GLU A 36 7.81 10.37 -12.00
C GLU A 36 6.39 10.88 -11.74
N THR A 37 6.00 11.98 -12.39
CA THR A 37 4.72 12.67 -12.12
C THR A 37 3.50 11.76 -12.22
N SER A 38 3.47 10.85 -13.19
CA SER A 38 2.36 9.90 -13.35
C SER A 38 2.33 8.83 -12.26
N VAL A 39 3.48 8.47 -11.70
CA VAL A 39 3.60 7.55 -10.56
C VAL A 39 3.13 8.26 -9.30
N VAL A 40 3.66 9.47 -9.02
CA VAL A 40 3.26 10.30 -7.87
C VAL A 40 1.74 10.50 -7.81
N ALA A 41 1.12 10.86 -8.94
CA ALA A 41 -0.32 11.05 -9.03
C ALA A 41 -1.09 9.75 -8.74
N ARG A 42 -0.62 8.62 -9.28
CA ARG A 42 -1.22 7.30 -9.05
C ARG A 42 -1.08 6.84 -7.60
N THR A 43 0.07 7.07 -6.98
CA THR A 43 0.32 6.74 -5.57
C THR A 43 -0.63 7.50 -4.65
N ALA A 44 -0.77 8.82 -4.84
CA ALA A 44 -1.73 9.60 -4.07
C ALA A 44 -3.17 9.12 -4.27
N TYR A 45 -3.53 8.75 -5.51
CA TYR A 45 -4.84 8.20 -5.83
C TYR A 45 -5.11 6.87 -5.12
N VAL A 46 -4.16 5.92 -5.16
CA VAL A 46 -4.30 4.62 -4.51
C VAL A 46 -4.36 4.77 -2.99
N MET A 47 -3.52 5.64 -2.41
CA MET A 47 -3.58 5.95 -0.97
C MET A 47 -4.96 6.47 -0.56
N ARG A 48 -5.59 7.36 -1.36
CA ARG A 48 -6.96 7.84 -1.10
C ARG A 48 -7.99 6.73 -1.15
N ASN A 49 -7.94 5.91 -2.20
CA ASN A 49 -8.85 4.79 -2.36
C ASN A 49 -8.74 3.81 -1.17
N VAL A 50 -7.52 3.35 -0.85
CA VAL A 50 -7.29 2.41 0.24
C VAL A 50 -7.71 3.01 1.58
N CYS A 51 -7.29 4.23 1.89
CA CYS A 51 -7.65 4.89 3.13
C CYS A 51 -9.17 5.06 3.30
N ALA A 52 -9.88 5.44 2.24
CA ALA A 52 -11.32 5.68 2.28
C ALA A 52 -12.12 4.41 2.59
N PHE A 53 -11.76 3.28 1.98
CA PHE A 53 -12.45 2.00 2.23
C PHE A 53 -12.05 1.35 3.56
N LEU A 54 -10.81 1.56 4.02
CA LEU A 54 -10.36 1.06 5.33
C LEU A 54 -10.91 1.86 6.50
N ASN A 55 -11.24 3.14 6.31
CA ASN A 55 -11.72 4.04 7.36
C ASN A 55 -13.11 4.61 7.04
N ASP A 56 -13.94 3.86 6.32
CA ASP A 56 -15.31 4.27 6.03
C ASP A 56 -16.08 4.41 7.34
N ALA A 57 -16.57 5.62 7.62
CA ALA A 57 -17.28 5.92 8.86
C ALA A 57 -18.62 5.18 8.99
N ALA A 58 -19.17 4.68 7.87
CA ALA A 58 -20.39 3.88 7.87
C ALA A 58 -20.17 2.44 8.36
N GLU A 59 -18.92 1.97 8.38
CA GLU A 59 -18.57 0.59 8.71
C GLU A 59 -17.74 0.55 10.01
N PRO A 60 -17.98 -0.41 10.90
CA PRO A 60 -17.16 -0.59 12.11
C PRO A 60 -15.80 -1.23 11.79
N CYS A 61 -15.24 -0.99 10.60
CA CYS A 61 -13.87 -1.39 10.29
C CYS A 61 -12.91 -0.62 11.22
N GLY A 62 -11.90 -1.32 11.74
CA GLY A 62 -10.93 -0.71 12.65
C GLY A 62 -10.28 0.50 11.96
N ARG A 63 -9.88 1.52 12.71
CA ARG A 63 -9.22 2.68 12.10
C ARG A 63 -7.84 2.25 11.65
N TRP A 64 -7.52 2.41 10.37
CA TRP A 64 -6.21 2.06 9.80
C TRP A 64 -5.32 3.29 9.71
N ALA A 65 -4.09 3.19 10.21
CA ALA A 65 -3.05 4.16 9.91
C ALA A 65 -2.56 3.97 8.46
N VAL A 66 -1.95 5.00 7.88
CA VAL A 66 -1.28 4.91 6.57
C VAL A 66 0.19 5.27 6.74
N GLN A 67 1.06 4.42 6.21
CA GLN A 67 2.50 4.61 6.22
C GLN A 67 3.05 4.59 4.79
N LEU A 68 3.83 5.61 4.46
CA LEU A 68 4.46 5.80 3.16
C LEU A 68 5.98 5.65 3.32
N PHE A 69 6.53 4.60 2.72
CA PHE A 69 7.97 4.49 2.50
C PHE A 69 8.30 5.18 1.17
N HIS A 70 9.06 6.27 1.24
CA HIS A 70 9.28 7.16 0.11
C HIS A 70 10.76 7.26 -0.27
N GLY A 71 11.00 7.71 -1.49
CA GLY A 71 12.32 7.99 -2.03
C GLY A 71 12.79 9.38 -1.63
N SER A 72 14.04 9.70 -1.92
CA SER A 72 14.65 10.98 -1.56
C SER A 72 14.01 12.20 -2.23
N GLY A 73 13.32 12.01 -3.36
CA GLY A 73 12.83 13.10 -4.20
C GLY A 73 11.32 13.16 -4.45
N ASN A 74 10.50 12.30 -3.82
CA ASN A 74 9.08 12.20 -4.18
C ASN A 74 8.10 12.55 -3.05
N ARG A 75 8.56 12.71 -1.80
CA ARG A 75 7.69 12.96 -0.63
C ARG A 75 6.85 14.22 -0.80
N GLU A 76 7.48 15.34 -1.12
CA GLU A 76 6.81 16.64 -1.29
C GLU A 76 5.84 16.62 -2.48
N ALA A 77 6.22 15.92 -3.55
CA ALA A 77 5.37 15.75 -4.73
C ALA A 77 4.10 14.96 -4.38
N ILE A 78 4.21 13.86 -3.62
CA ILE A 78 3.05 13.10 -3.13
C ILE A 78 2.22 13.96 -2.16
N ALA A 79 2.87 14.64 -1.22
CA ALA A 79 2.21 15.50 -0.23
C ALA A 79 1.32 16.58 -0.86
N SER A 80 1.71 17.10 -2.04
CA SER A 80 0.93 18.14 -2.74
C SER A 80 -0.48 17.70 -3.17
N TYR A 81 -0.76 16.39 -3.18
CA TYR A 81 -2.09 15.84 -3.48
C TYR A 81 -3.01 15.77 -2.25
N PHE A 82 -2.53 16.19 -1.08
CA PHE A 82 -3.25 16.17 0.19
C PHE A 82 -3.23 17.55 0.85
N SER A 83 -4.24 17.85 1.66
CA SER A 83 -4.15 19.01 2.54
C SER A 83 -3.06 18.80 3.61
N PRO A 84 -2.50 19.88 4.19
CA PRO A 84 -1.51 19.75 5.26
C PRO A 84 -1.99 18.87 6.43
N ASP A 85 -3.27 19.01 6.83
CA ASP A 85 -3.86 18.24 7.93
C ASP A 85 -4.08 16.76 7.58
N GLU A 86 -4.41 16.46 6.33
CA GLU A 86 -4.50 15.09 5.81
C GLU A 86 -3.12 14.43 5.83
N PHE A 87 -2.11 15.11 5.26
CA PHE A 87 -0.78 14.52 5.10
C PHE A 87 -0.01 14.42 6.41
N ALA A 88 -0.27 15.30 7.38
CA ALA A 88 0.31 15.23 8.73
C ALA A 88 -0.02 13.92 9.47
N ARG A 89 -1.06 13.20 9.04
CA ARG A 89 -1.45 11.89 9.59
C ARG A 89 -0.72 10.72 8.94
N VAL A 90 -0.07 10.93 7.80
CA VAL A 90 0.69 9.89 7.10
C VAL A 90 2.07 9.74 7.74
N GLN A 91 2.38 8.52 8.18
CA GLN A 91 3.73 8.22 8.66
C GLN A 91 4.68 8.07 7.48
N CYS A 92 5.61 9.01 7.32
CA CYS A 92 6.56 8.98 6.21
C CYS A 92 7.91 8.40 6.68
N ILE A 93 8.39 7.37 5.98
CA ILE A 93 9.71 6.77 6.22
C ILE A 93 10.56 6.92 4.96
N SER A 94 11.69 7.61 5.07
CA SER A 94 12.65 7.72 3.96
C SER A 94 13.42 6.41 3.78
N LEU A 95 13.46 5.91 2.55
CA LEU A 95 14.26 4.76 2.17
C LEU A 95 15.76 5.11 2.02
N GLY A 96 16.10 6.41 1.95
CA GLY A 96 17.48 6.86 1.72
C GLY A 96 17.98 6.64 0.28
N VAL A 97 17.10 6.26 -0.65
CA VAL A 97 17.38 6.07 -2.07
C VAL A 97 16.40 6.85 -2.92
N ASP A 98 16.75 7.13 -4.17
CA ASP A 98 15.87 7.77 -5.15
C ASP A 98 14.84 6.79 -5.73
N ASN A 99 15.23 5.55 -5.99
CA ASN A 99 14.37 4.52 -6.57
C ASN A 99 14.84 3.10 -6.20
N LEU A 100 13.92 2.13 -6.26
CA LEU A 100 14.23 0.70 -6.27
C LEU A 100 14.26 0.23 -7.73
N ARG A 101 15.43 -0.23 -8.20
CA ARG A 101 15.71 -0.45 -9.63
C ARG A 101 15.26 -1.81 -10.14
N SER A 102 14.88 -2.72 -9.25
CA SER A 102 14.46 -4.06 -9.61
C SER A 102 13.42 -4.62 -8.64
N SER A 103 12.64 -5.59 -9.11
CA SER A 103 11.74 -6.38 -8.25
C SER A 103 12.51 -7.13 -7.15
N GLN A 104 13.79 -7.43 -7.39
CA GLN A 104 14.66 -8.07 -6.41
C GLN A 104 14.97 -7.13 -5.24
N GLU A 105 15.32 -5.86 -5.51
CA GLU A 105 15.56 -4.86 -4.46
C GLU A 105 14.29 -4.64 -3.61
N TYR A 106 13.13 -4.58 -4.26
CA TYR A 106 11.85 -4.49 -3.57
C TYR A 106 11.58 -5.71 -2.68
N SER A 107 11.82 -6.92 -3.20
CA SER A 107 11.65 -8.16 -2.43
C SER A 107 12.64 -8.26 -1.26
N GLN A 108 13.88 -7.81 -1.46
CA GLN A 108 14.90 -7.74 -0.40
C GLN A 108 14.50 -6.75 0.70
N LEU A 109 13.94 -5.59 0.32
CA LEU A 109 13.42 -4.63 1.28
C LEU A 109 12.30 -5.25 2.14
N LEU A 110 11.29 -5.84 1.51
CA LEU A 110 10.16 -6.47 2.21
C LEU A 110 10.55 -7.69 3.06
N THR A 111 11.72 -8.29 2.83
CA THR A 111 12.24 -9.40 3.63
C THR A 111 13.28 -8.95 4.66
N SER A 112 13.55 -7.64 4.75
CA SER A 112 14.56 -7.09 5.66
C SER A 112 14.01 -6.79 7.05
N HIS A 113 14.82 -7.04 8.08
CA HIS A 113 14.51 -6.59 9.45
C HIS A 113 14.40 -5.06 9.55
N TRP A 114 15.12 -4.32 8.71
CA TRP A 114 15.05 -2.86 8.70
C TRP A 114 13.63 -2.38 8.34
N PHE A 115 13.02 -2.97 7.31
CA PHE A 115 11.67 -2.60 6.89
C PHE A 115 10.66 -2.89 8.01
N TRP A 116 10.62 -4.13 8.50
CA TRP A 116 9.69 -4.54 9.55
C TRP A 116 9.92 -3.84 10.89
N GLY A 117 11.16 -3.48 11.21
CA GLY A 117 11.48 -2.65 12.38
C GLY A 117 11.05 -1.18 12.26
N LYS A 118 10.57 -0.75 11.09
CA LYS A 118 10.00 0.58 10.83
C LYS A 118 8.48 0.56 10.66
N VAL A 119 7.89 -0.59 10.40
CA VAL A 119 6.43 -0.72 10.32
C VAL A 119 5.82 -0.47 11.70
N ALA A 120 4.80 0.38 11.76
CA ALA A 120 4.35 0.96 13.03
C ALA A 120 3.26 0.16 13.76
N ALA A 121 2.84 -0.98 13.23
CA ALA A 121 1.72 -1.75 13.78
C ALA A 121 1.90 -3.26 13.55
N GLU A 122 1.14 -4.07 14.27
CA GLU A 122 1.21 -5.54 14.22
C GLU A 122 0.46 -6.11 13.01
N VAL A 123 -0.69 -5.52 12.68
CA VAL A 123 -1.48 -5.89 11.50
C VAL A 123 -1.10 -4.98 10.34
N VAL A 124 -0.57 -5.58 9.27
CA VAL A 124 0.06 -4.84 8.19
C VAL A 124 -0.58 -5.19 6.86
N LEU A 125 -1.24 -4.22 6.24
CA LEU A 125 -1.71 -4.33 4.87
C LEU A 125 -0.67 -3.69 3.94
N VAL A 126 0.06 -4.50 3.18
CA VAL A 126 0.96 -3.98 2.12
C VAL A 126 0.16 -3.78 0.85
N PHE A 127 0.24 -2.59 0.26
CA PHE A 127 -0.38 -2.29 -1.03
C PHE A 127 0.55 -1.51 -1.98
N GLN A 128 0.31 -1.67 -3.28
CA GLN A 128 1.11 -1.14 -4.37
C GLN A 128 0.26 -0.28 -5.32
N GLU A 129 0.92 0.43 -6.24
CA GLU A 129 0.28 1.37 -7.15
C GLU A 129 -0.74 0.77 -8.13
N ASP A 130 -0.74 -0.55 -8.31
CA ASP A 130 -1.63 -1.30 -9.18
C ASP A 130 -2.85 -1.88 -8.45
N THR A 131 -3.16 -1.34 -7.26
CA THR A 131 -4.26 -1.80 -6.40
C THR A 131 -5.39 -0.79 -6.27
N MET A 132 -6.61 -1.31 -6.15
CA MET A 132 -7.76 -0.57 -5.63
C MET A 132 -8.63 -1.48 -4.76
N LEU A 133 -9.12 -0.96 -3.64
CA LEU A 133 -10.26 -1.51 -2.92
C LEU A 133 -11.56 -1.10 -3.61
N CYS A 134 -12.44 -2.07 -3.83
CA CYS A 134 -13.74 -1.88 -4.51
C CYS A 134 -14.93 -1.86 -3.54
N GLY A 135 -14.70 -2.10 -2.25
CA GLY A 135 -15.73 -2.16 -1.24
C GLY A 135 -15.10 -2.04 0.15
N PRO A 136 -15.91 -1.70 1.17
CA PRO A 136 -15.43 -1.56 2.52
C PRO A 136 -15.12 -2.93 3.14
N SER A 137 -14.34 -2.89 4.22
CA SER A 137 -14.08 -4.01 5.13
C SER A 137 -13.24 -5.16 4.56
N ILE A 138 -11.94 -5.08 4.83
CA ILE A 138 -11.02 -6.23 4.78
C ILE A 138 -11.06 -7.06 6.08
N GLU A 139 -11.89 -6.68 7.05
CA GLU A 139 -11.98 -7.30 8.38
C GLU A 139 -12.18 -8.84 8.33
N PRO A 140 -13.01 -9.41 7.42
CA PRO A 140 -13.17 -10.87 7.36
C PRO A 140 -11.89 -11.64 7.05
N TYR A 141 -10.87 -10.96 6.51
CA TYR A 141 -9.59 -11.53 6.13
C TYR A 141 -8.53 -11.44 7.25
N LEU A 142 -8.74 -10.62 8.29
CA LEU A 142 -7.78 -10.43 9.38
C LEU A 142 -7.58 -11.67 10.27
N LYS A 143 -8.41 -12.70 10.09
CA LYS A 143 -8.28 -14.00 10.77
C LYS A 143 -7.21 -14.91 10.17
N TYR A 144 -6.64 -14.54 9.01
CA TYR A 144 -5.60 -15.31 8.35
C TYR A 144 -4.25 -14.65 8.61
N ASP A 145 -3.21 -15.46 8.80
CA ASP A 145 -1.84 -14.97 9.01
C ASP A 145 -1.23 -14.34 7.75
N TYR A 146 -1.76 -14.70 6.57
CA TYR A 146 -1.36 -14.16 5.28
C TYR A 146 -2.51 -14.30 4.27
N VAL A 147 -2.78 -13.24 3.51
CA VAL A 147 -3.69 -13.27 2.36
C VAL A 147 -2.98 -12.77 1.11
N GLY A 148 -2.73 -13.70 0.18
CA GLY A 148 -2.16 -13.45 -1.13
C GLY A 148 -3.06 -13.88 -2.29
N ALA A 149 -2.60 -13.67 -3.52
CA ALA A 149 -3.26 -14.13 -4.73
C ALA A 149 -2.90 -15.59 -5.05
N PRO A 150 -3.86 -16.43 -5.47
CA PRO A 150 -3.55 -17.79 -5.89
C PRO A 150 -2.70 -17.77 -7.15
N TRP A 151 -1.70 -18.65 -7.21
CA TRP A 151 -0.79 -18.79 -8.35
C TRP A 151 -1.13 -20.06 -9.12
N LEU A 152 -1.37 -19.95 -10.43
CA LEU A 152 -1.68 -21.11 -11.26
C LEU A 152 -0.40 -21.83 -11.70
N PRO A 153 -0.38 -23.18 -11.80
CA PRO A 153 0.78 -23.95 -12.26
C PRO A 153 1.29 -23.54 -13.65
N THR A 154 0.42 -22.93 -14.47
CA THR A 154 0.71 -22.46 -15.81
C THR A 154 1.39 -21.09 -15.84
N GLU A 155 1.45 -20.37 -14.72
CA GLU A 155 2.09 -19.07 -14.65
C GLU A 155 3.61 -19.17 -14.77
N ARG A 156 4.20 -18.19 -15.46
CA ARG A 156 5.63 -18.14 -15.76
C ARG A 156 6.49 -18.22 -14.49
N PHE A 157 6.05 -17.60 -13.39
CA PHE A 157 6.79 -17.53 -12.14
C PHE A 157 6.68 -18.81 -11.29
N VAL A 158 5.68 -19.64 -11.57
CA VAL A 158 5.35 -20.89 -10.86
C VAL A 158 6.00 -22.10 -11.52
N ARG A 159 6.27 -22.03 -12.83
CA ARG A 159 6.83 -23.15 -13.59
C ARG A 159 8.12 -23.68 -12.94
N GLY A 160 8.11 -24.95 -12.53
CA GLY A 160 9.23 -25.59 -11.83
C GLY A 160 9.30 -25.31 -10.32
N LYS A 161 8.28 -24.68 -9.75
CA LYS A 161 8.16 -24.28 -8.33
C LYS A 161 6.71 -24.49 -7.85
N SER A 162 6.22 -25.74 -7.91
CA SER A 162 4.82 -26.07 -7.61
C SER A 162 4.36 -25.67 -6.21
N TRP A 163 5.28 -25.62 -5.24
CA TRP A 163 4.99 -25.17 -3.86
C TRP A 163 4.42 -23.75 -3.79
N LEU A 164 4.65 -22.91 -4.81
CA LEU A 164 4.08 -21.56 -4.87
C LEU A 164 2.56 -21.56 -5.05
N CYS A 165 1.98 -22.63 -5.62
CA CYS A 165 0.53 -22.79 -5.71
C CYS A 165 -0.12 -22.98 -4.34
N ASP A 166 0.63 -23.52 -3.37
CA ASP A 166 0.12 -23.85 -2.03
C ASP A 166 0.20 -22.64 -1.08
N VAL A 167 1.12 -21.71 -1.32
CA VAL A 167 1.34 -20.53 -0.46
C VAL A 167 0.75 -19.23 -1.02
N GLY A 168 0.41 -19.21 -2.32
CA GLY A 168 0.01 -17.99 -3.00
C GLY A 168 1.15 -16.97 -3.14
N GLY A 169 0.91 -15.87 -3.84
CA GLY A 169 1.89 -14.80 -3.96
C GLY A 169 1.35 -13.44 -3.60
N ASN A 170 2.28 -12.50 -3.39
CA ASN A 170 1.94 -11.11 -3.16
C ASN A 170 1.58 -10.45 -4.50
N GLY A 171 0.30 -10.08 -4.65
CA GLY A 171 -0.14 -9.19 -5.71
C GLY A 171 0.09 -7.73 -5.30
N GLY A 172 -0.60 -6.81 -5.97
CA GLY A 172 -0.61 -5.42 -5.57
C GLY A 172 -1.14 -5.17 -4.15
N LEU A 173 -1.85 -6.14 -3.55
CA LEU A 173 -2.40 -6.08 -2.20
C LEU A 173 -2.09 -7.37 -1.45
N SER A 174 -1.61 -7.28 -0.22
CA SER A 174 -1.36 -8.42 0.67
C SER A 174 -1.60 -8.02 2.12
N LEU A 175 -2.33 -8.86 2.85
CA LEU A 175 -2.61 -8.72 4.28
C LEU A 175 -1.78 -9.73 5.06
#